data_AF-A0A101NTX0-F1
#
_entry.id   AF-A0A101NTX0-F1
#
_cell.length_a   1.000
_cell.length_b   1.000
_cell.length_c   1.000
_cell.angle_alpha   90.00
_cell.angle_beta   90.00
_cell.angle_gamma   90.00
#
_symmetry.space_group_name_H-M   'P 1'
#
loop_
_entity.id
_entity.type
_entity.pdbx_description
1 polymer ?
#
loop_
_entity_poly.entity_id
_entity_poly.type
_entity_poly.pdbx_seq_one_letter_code
_entity_poly.pdbx_strand_id
1 'polypeptide(L)'
;MKLTLQLNLIKQSVFVVTRYGVAVVDAPPASRGTFKEGHSFMTDKPVSHSLFSHSPLDHVGGVTDFYDAVRIAHDAILERTCR
;
A
#
# COMPACT_ATOMS: atom_id res chain seq x y z
N MET A 1 -30.61 3.52 8.40
CA MET A 1 -30.18 4.26 7.20
C MET A 1 -28.75 4.71 7.44
N LYS A 2 -27.74 4.02 6.87
CA LYS A 2 -26.33 4.34 7.08
C LYS A 2 -25.93 5.31 5.97
N LEU A 3 -25.79 6.61 6.30
CA LEU A 3 -25.19 7.56 5.37
C LEU A 3 -23.69 7.23 5.30
N THR A 4 -23.27 6.56 4.24
CA THR A 4 -21.85 6.43 3.91
C THR A 4 -21.45 7.70 3.17
N LEU A 5 -20.88 8.66 3.90
CA LEU A 5 -20.20 9.81 3.30
C LEU A 5 -18.92 9.27 2.62
N GLN A 6 -19.01 8.94 1.33
CA GLN A 6 -17.82 8.61 0.55
C GLN A 6 -17.12 9.94 0.20
N LEU A 7 -16.37 10.48 1.16
CA LEU A 7 -15.43 11.56 0.89
C LEU A 7 -14.44 11.03 -0.14
N ASN A 8 -14.42 11.63 -1.33
CA ASN A 8 -13.40 11.41 -2.35
C ASN A 8 -12.05 11.95 -1.85
N LEU A 9 -11.46 11.26 -0.88
CA LEU A 9 -10.11 11.49 -0.42
C LEU A 9 -9.18 10.92 -1.50
N ILE A 10 -8.40 11.80 -2.15
CA ILE A 10 -7.29 11.36 -3.00
C ILE A 10 -6.33 10.60 -2.09
N LYS A 11 -6.26 9.27 -2.26
CA LYS A 11 -5.32 8.43 -1.53
C LYS A 11 -4.01 8.39 -2.29
N GLN A 12 -2.91 8.61 -1.58
CA GLN A 12 -1.57 8.68 -2.15
C GLN A 12 -0.74 7.48 -1.70
N SER A 13 0.25 7.15 -2.53
CA SER A 13 1.26 6.15 -2.26
C SER A 13 2.61 6.66 -2.70
N VAL A 14 3.66 6.17 -2.05
CA VAL A 14 5.04 6.50 -2.39
C VAL A 14 5.78 5.23 -2.78
N PHE A 15 6.51 5.31 -3.89
CA PHE A 15 7.48 4.28 -4.30
C PHE A 15 8.89 4.78 -4.01
N VAL A 16 9.61 4.08 -3.15
CA VAL A 16 11.03 4.35 -2.87
C VAL A 16 11.86 3.30 -3.58
N VAL A 17 12.52 3.69 -4.67
CA VAL A 17 13.38 2.80 -5.44
C VAL A 17 14.79 2.81 -4.84
N THR A 18 15.26 1.65 -4.43
CA THR A 18 16.61 1.47 -3.88
C THR A 18 17.48 0.64 -4.82
N ARG A 19 18.71 0.33 -4.40
CA ARG A 19 19.57 -0.63 -5.12
C ARG A 19 19.00 -2.05 -5.12
N TYR A 20 18.33 -2.45 -4.04
CA TYR A 20 17.97 -3.85 -3.77
C TYR A 20 16.51 -4.19 -4.09
N GLY A 21 15.67 -3.18 -4.30
CA GLY A 21 14.25 -3.36 -4.52
C GLY A 21 13.47 -2.07 -4.31
N VAL A 22 12.16 -2.20 -4.31
CA VAL A 22 11.23 -1.10 -4.06
C VAL A 22 10.57 -1.27 -2.71
N ALA A 23 10.45 -0.16 -1.98
CA ALA A 23 9.57 -0.06 -0.81
C ALA A 23 8.34 0.77 -1.21
N VAL A 24 7.16 0.25 -0.95
CA VAL A 24 5.88 0.95 -1.17
C VAL A 24 5.35 1.44 0.16
N VAL A 25 5.05 2.73 0.26
CA VAL A 25 4.37 3.33 1.42
C VAL A 25 2.91 3.52 1.06
N ASP A 26 2.04 2.86 1.82
CA ASP A 26 0.60 2.73 1.62
C ASP A 26 0.20 2.13 0.27
N ALA A 27 -0.81 1.26 0.30
CA ALA A 27 -1.38 0.61 -0.86
C ALA A 27 -2.92 0.70 -0.85
N PRO A 28 -3.52 1.85 -1.16
CA PRO A 28 -4.97 1.98 -1.23
C PRO A 28 -5.58 0.99 -2.24
N PRO A 29 -6.72 0.34 -1.94
CA PRO A 29 -7.37 -0.55 -2.91
C PRO A 29 -7.73 0.15 -4.22
N ALA A 30 -8.09 1.43 -4.14
CA ALA A 30 -8.46 2.25 -5.30
C ALA A 30 -7.31 2.46 -6.29
N SER A 31 -6.05 2.32 -5.86
CA SER A 31 -4.86 2.49 -6.71
C SER A 31 -4.29 1.17 -7.24
N ARG A 32 -4.94 0.02 -7.02
CA ARG A 32 -4.48 -1.29 -7.54
C ARG A 32 -4.23 -1.27 -9.05
N GLY A 33 -5.12 -0.62 -9.81
CA GLY A 33 -4.97 -0.50 -11.27
C GLY A 33 -3.75 0.32 -11.69
N THR A 34 -3.47 1.42 -10.97
CA THR A 34 -2.39 2.34 -11.31
C THR A 34 -1.03 1.91 -10.75
N PHE A 35 -0.99 1.02 -9.76
CA PHE A 35 0.26 0.55 -9.17
C PHE A 35 1.13 -0.23 -10.12
N LYS A 36 0.57 -1.16 -10.88
CA LYS A 36 1.35 -1.94 -11.85
C LYS A 36 1.93 -1.05 -12.93
N GLU A 37 1.13 -0.12 -13.44
CA GLU A 37 1.58 0.82 -14.48
C GLU A 37 2.64 1.79 -13.94
N GLY A 38 2.40 2.41 -12.79
CA GLY A 38 3.35 3.33 -12.18
C GLY A 38 4.66 2.65 -11.78
N HIS A 39 4.59 1.43 -11.23
CA HIS A 39 5.76 0.65 -10.88
C HIS A 39 6.60 0.32 -12.11
N SER A 40 6.01 -0.33 -13.11
CA SER A 40 6.72 -0.71 -14.34
C SER A 40 7.23 0.49 -15.13
N PHE A 41 6.58 1.66 -15.01
CA PHE A 41 7.10 2.89 -15.58
C PHE A 41 8.38 3.38 -14.89
N MET A 42 8.48 3.21 -13.57
CA MET A 42 9.60 3.74 -12.78
C MET A 42 10.77 2.76 -12.65
N THR A 43 10.51 1.45 -12.59
CA THR A 43 11.54 0.43 -12.39
C THR A 43 11.02 -1.00 -12.61
N ASP A 44 11.92 -1.91 -13.02
CA ASP A 44 11.64 -3.36 -13.10
C ASP A 44 12.02 -4.14 -11.82
N LYS A 45 12.44 -3.44 -10.76
CA LYS A 45 12.88 -4.09 -9.52
C LYS A 45 11.67 -4.58 -8.71
N PRO A 46 11.73 -5.75 -8.05
CA PRO A 46 10.60 -6.24 -7.28
C PRO A 46 10.27 -5.34 -6.08
N VAL A 47 8.98 -5.27 -5.74
CA VAL A 47 8.54 -4.71 -4.46
C VAL A 47 8.95 -5.67 -3.36
N SER A 48 9.84 -5.19 -2.49
CA SER A 48 10.47 -5.98 -1.42
C SER A 48 9.88 -5.68 -0.05
N HIS A 49 9.35 -4.47 0.14
CA HIS A 49 8.81 -4.01 1.41
C HIS A 49 7.53 -3.21 1.20
N SER A 50 6.57 -3.37 2.10
CA SER A 50 5.36 -2.57 2.18
C SER A 50 5.23 -1.95 3.56
N LEU A 51 5.20 -0.62 3.62
CA LEU A 51 5.14 0.18 4.84
C LEU A 51 3.73 0.75 4.99
N PHE A 52 3.16 0.61 6.18
CA PHE A 52 1.83 1.16 6.49
C PHE A 52 1.94 2.39 7.37
N SER A 53 1.39 3.50 6.91
CA SER A 53 1.36 4.74 7.68
C SER A 53 0.40 4.66 8.87
N HIS A 54 -0.76 4.01 8.71
CA HIS A 54 -1.77 3.84 9.76
C HIS A 54 -2.75 2.68 9.46
N SER A 55 -3.60 2.34 10.43
CA SER A 55 -4.53 1.20 10.42
C SER A 55 -5.95 1.53 9.94
N PRO A 56 -6.14 1.89 8.66
CA PRO A 56 -7.43 1.65 8.05
C PRO A 56 -7.32 0.92 6.69
N LEU A 57 -8.31 0.05 6.44
CA LEU A 57 -8.40 -0.81 5.25
C LEU A 57 -8.35 -0.02 3.93
N ASP A 58 -8.72 1.26 3.97
CA ASP A 58 -8.70 2.19 2.85
C ASP A 58 -7.27 2.58 2.40
N HIS A 59 -6.24 2.34 3.21
CA HIS A 59 -4.83 2.55 2.87
C HIS A 59 -4.01 1.26 2.67
N VAL A 60 -4.48 0.12 3.16
CA VAL A 60 -3.67 -1.12 3.19
C VAL A 60 -4.20 -2.21 2.25
N GLY A 61 -5.45 -2.15 1.79
CA GLY A 61 -6.05 -3.29 1.09
C GLY A 61 -5.45 -3.63 -0.29
N GLY A 62 -4.59 -2.79 -0.87
CA GLY A 62 -3.77 -3.11 -2.06
C GLY A 62 -2.53 -3.96 -1.78
N VAL A 63 -2.14 -4.15 -0.52
CA VAL A 63 -0.89 -4.87 -0.17
C VAL A 63 -0.91 -6.35 -0.52
N THR A 64 -2.09 -6.94 -0.69
CA THR A 64 -2.24 -8.33 -1.14
C THR A 64 -1.61 -8.58 -2.51
N ASP A 65 -1.44 -7.53 -3.30
CA ASP A 65 -0.82 -7.61 -4.63
C ASP A 65 0.72 -7.75 -4.53
N PHE A 66 1.29 -7.53 -3.33
CA PHE A 66 2.71 -7.66 -3.01
C PHE A 66 2.91 -8.76 -1.94
N TYR A 67 2.51 -9.99 -2.25
CA TYR A 67 2.47 -11.10 -1.29
C TYR A 67 3.87 -11.53 -0.77
N ASP A 68 4.92 -11.35 -1.57
CA ASP A 68 6.31 -11.65 -1.18
C ASP A 68 7.00 -10.50 -0.43
N ALA A 69 6.36 -9.33 -0.32
CA ALA A 69 6.96 -8.18 0.32
C ALA A 69 6.89 -8.27 1.85
N VAL A 70 7.99 -7.90 2.52
CA VAL A 70 8.01 -7.76 3.97
C VAL A 70 7.10 -6.61 4.39
N ARG A 71 6.13 -6.89 5.26
CA ARG A 71 5.20 -5.89 5.79
C ARG A 71 5.78 -5.24 7.03
N ILE A 72 5.88 -3.92 7.00
CA ILE A 72 6.38 -3.10 8.11
C ILE A 72 5.24 -2.19 8.55
N ALA A 73 4.89 -2.26 9.83
CA ALA A 73 3.87 -1.42 10.42
C ALA A 73 4.25 -1.10 11.86
N HIS A 74 3.68 -0.03 12.39
CA HIS A 74 3.70 0.18 13.84
C HIS A 74 2.95 -0.96 14.55
N ASP A 75 3.43 -1.38 15.72
CA ASP A 75 2.90 -2.55 16.45
C ASP A 75 1.38 -2.49 16.68
N ALA A 76 0.89 -1.32 17.11
CA ALA A 76 -0.55 -1.02 17.26
C ALA A 76 -1.41 -1.22 15.99
N ILE A 77 -0.81 -1.27 14.80
CA ILE A 77 -1.49 -1.52 13.51
C ILE A 77 -1.56 -3.02 13.21
N LEU A 78 -0.52 -3.79 13.57
CA LEU A 78 -0.44 -5.23 13.28
C LEU A 78 -1.60 -6.01 13.92
N GLU A 79 -2.00 -5.63 15.13
CA GLU A 79 -3.12 -6.28 15.83
C GLU A 79 -4.50 -6.05 15.18
N ARG A 80 -4.65 -5.03 14.32
CA ARG A 80 -5.95 -4.57 13.82
C ARG A 80 -6.18 -4.82 12.33
N THR A 81 -5.14 -5.12 11.56
CA THR A 81 -5.23 -5.10 10.08
C THR A 81 -4.54 -6.27 9.37
N CYS A 82 -3.60 -6.98 10.02
CA CYS A 82 -2.75 -7.96 9.35
C CYS A 82 -2.91 -9.42 9.80
N ARG A 83 -4.04 -9.78 10.43
CA ARG A 83 -4.44 -11.19 10.62
C ARG A 83 -5.39 -11.65 9.52
#